data_AF-A0A850PBG7-F1
#
_entry.id   AF-A0A850PBG7-F1
#
_cell.length_a   1.000
_cell.length_b   1.000
_cell.length_c   1.000
_cell.angle_alpha   90.00
_cell.angle_beta   90.00
_cell.angle_gamma   90.00
#
_symmetry.space_group_name_H-M   'P 1'
#
loop_
_entity.id
_entity.type
_entity.pdbx_description
1 polymer ?
#
loop_
_entity_poly.entity_id
_entity_poly.type
_entity_poly.pdbx_seq_one_letter_code
_entity_poly.pdbx_strand_id
1 'polypeptide(L)' 'MVGMVGSHLIGPRTALVADVVRQQQTRQRRLSSFVDIGFNHILEPAVTISGGLGGGVASDRGAVRVFIGLK' A
#
# COMPACT_ATOMS: atom_id res chain seq x y z
N MET A 1 4.16 10.15 -7.86
CA MET A 1 3.88 9.36 -6.64
C MET A 1 5.19 9.25 -5.91
N VAL A 2 5.29 9.76 -4.68
CA VAL A 2 6.48 9.60 -3.84
C VAL A 2 6.05 8.81 -2.63
N GLY A 3 6.79 7.75 -2.30
CA GLY A 3 6.52 6.95 -1.13
C GLY A 3 7.76 6.26 -0.61
N MET A 4 7.77 6.01 0.70
CA MET A 4 8.72 5.12 1.34
C MET A 4 8.03 3.79 1.55
N VAL A 5 8.75 2.70 1.25
CA VAL A 5 8.26 1.33 1.41
C VAL A 5 9.23 0.61 2.33
N GLY A 6 8.72 0.10 3.44
CA GLY A 6 9.38 -0.91 4.26
C GLY A 6 8.79 -2.27 3.95
N SER A 7 9.63 -3.30 3.84
CA SER A 7 9.16 -4.68 3.72
C SER A 7 9.94 -5.61 4.64
N HIS A 8 9.27 -6.66 5.10
CA HIS A 8 9.88 -7.68 5.93
C HIS A 8 9.37 -9.06 5.49
N LEU A 9 10.30 -9.97 5.21
CA LEU A 9 9.96 -11.35 4.90
C LEU A 9 9.54 -12.08 6.18
N ILE A 10 8.30 -12.56 6.21
CA ILE A 10 7.77 -13.38 7.31
C ILE A 10 7.77 -14.88 6.96
N GLY A 11 8.13 -15.22 5.72
CA GLY A 11 8.26 -16.58 5.25
C GLY A 11 8.89 -16.64 3.86
N PRO A 12 9.11 -17.86 3.33
CA PRO A 12 9.79 -18.04 2.04
C PRO A 12 9.01 -17.49 0.84
N ARG A 13 7.71 -17.25 1.00
CA ARG A 13 6.80 -16.77 -0.05
C ARG A 13 5.96 -15.57 0.38
N THR A 14 6.20 -15.01 1.56
CA THR A 14 5.34 -13.96 2.12
C THR A 14 6.17 -12.81 2.68
N ALA A 15 5.84 -11.60 2.26
CA ALA A 15 6.39 -10.37 2.80
C ALA A 15 5.28 -9.51 3.38
N LEU A 16 5.49 -8.96 4.57
CA LEU A 16 4.74 -7.82 5.08
C LEU A 16 5.30 -6.55 4.46
N VAL A 17 4.42 -5.60 4.16
CA VAL A 17 4.76 -4.33 3.55
C VAL A 17 4.07 -3.22 4.31
N ALA A 18 4.80 -2.15 4.58
CA ALA A 18 4.24 -0.90 5.07
C ALA A 18 4.74 0.24 4.18
N ASP A 19 3.83 1.08 3.71
CA ASP A 19 4.15 2.16 2.79
C ASP A 19 3.46 3.47 3.19
N VAL A 20 4.20 4.56 3.01
CA VAL A 20 3.67 5.92 3.16
C VAL A 20 3.53 6.48 1.76
N VAL A 21 2.30 6.67 1.30
CA VAL A 21 2.00 7.11 -0.06
C VAL A 21 1.53 8.56 -0.03
N ARG A 22 2.25 9.44 -0.74
CA ARG A 22 1.77 10.78 -1.05
C ARG A 22 1.37 10.86 -2.53
N GLN A 23 0.08 10.98 -2.77
CA GLN A 23 -0.52 11.08 -4.09
C GLN A 23 -1.01 12.52 -4.33
N GLN A 24 -0.32 13.24 -5.21
CA GLN A 24 -0.80 14.52 -5.71
C GLN A 24 -1.80 14.25 -6.84
N GLN A 25 -3.08 14.53 -6.59
CA GLN A 25 -4.13 14.38 -7.59
C GLN A 25 -4.20 15.66 -8.42
N THR A 26 -3.50 15.67 -9.57
CA THR A 26 -3.34 16.83 -10.46
C THR A 26 -4.67 17.47 -10.86
N ARG A 27 -5.74 16.66 -11.00
CA ARG A 27 -7.06 17.10 -11.43
C ARG A 27 -7.83 17.93 -10.40
N GLN A 28 -7.56 17.75 -9.10
CA GLN A 28 -8.27 18.43 -8.01
C GLN A 28 -7.36 19.35 -7.18
N ARG A 29 -6.08 19.50 -7.56
CA ARG A 29 -5.03 20.14 -6.74
C ARG A 29 -5.02 19.61 -5.28
N ARG A 30 -5.51 18.39 -5.07
CA ARG A 30 -5.59 17.77 -3.76
C ARG A 30 -4.36 16.91 -3.53
N LEU A 31 -3.72 17.12 -2.40
CA LEU A 31 -2.60 16.32 -1.96
C LEU A 31 -3.15 15.26 -1.01
N SER A 32 -3.22 14.02 -1.46
CA SER A 32 -3.65 12.92 -0.61
C SER A 32 -2.47 12.19 0.00
N SER A 33 -2.54 11.90 1.29
CA SER A 33 -1.48 11.18 2.00
C SER A 33 -2.09 10.00 2.74
N PHE A 34 -1.51 8.82 2.55
CA PHE A 34 -1.95 7.57 3.16
C PHE A 34 -0.78 6.85 3.81
N VAL A 35 -1.06 6.12 4.87
CA VAL A 35 -0.17 5.12 5.45
C VAL A 35 -0.87 3.78 5.29
N ASP A 36 -0.21 2.89 4.56
CA ASP A 36 -0.73 1.62 4.10
C ASP A 36 0.08 0.48 4.77
N ILE A 37 -0.60 -0.59 5.17
CA ILE A 37 -0.01 -1.83 5.70
C ILE A 37 -0.66 -2.98 4.96
N GLY A 38 0.15 -3.93 4.48
CA GLY A 38 -0.33 -5.07 3.73
C GLY A 38 0.66 -6.22 3.69
N PHE A 39 0.37 -7.15 2.79
CA PHE A 39 1.20 -8.31 2.51
C PHE A 39 1.28 -8.58 1.02
N ASN A 40 2.36 -9.24 0.62
CA ASN A 40 2.51 -9.90 -0.68
C ASN A 40 2.74 -11.39 -0.42
N HIS A 41 2.01 -12.25 -1.12
CA HIS A 41 2.14 -13.70 -1.05
C HIS A 41 2.31 -14.28 -2.45
N ILE A 42 3.42 -14.97 -2.68
CA ILE A 42 3.75 -15.66 -3.92
C ILE A 42 3.01 -17.00 -3.93
N LEU A 43 1.96 -17.11 -4.75
CA LEU A 43 1.27 -18.38 -4.97
C LEU A 43 2.10 -19.29 -5.88
N GLU A 44 2.56 -18.72 -7.00
CA GLU A 44 3.35 -19.37 -8.02
C GLU A 44 4.49 -18.43 -8.46
N PRO A 45 5.56 -18.93 -9.11
CA PRO A 45 6.68 -18.09 -9.52
C PRO A 45 6.29 -16.85 -10.35
N ALA A 46 5.15 -16.92 -11.05
CA ALA A 46 4.60 -15.83 -11.86
C ALA A 46 3.34 -15.17 -11.27
N VAL A 47 2.87 -15.59 -10.08
CA VAL A 47 1.61 -15.13 -9.50
C VAL A 47 1.80 -14.69 -8.06
N THR A 48 1.55 -13.42 -7.79
CA THR A 48 1.58 -12.83 -6.45
C THR A 48 0.24 -12.20 -6.10
N ILE A 49 -0.33 -12.61 -4.98
CA ILE A 49 -1.47 -11.92 -4.37
C ILE A 49 -0.95 -10.88 -3.39
N SER A 50 -1.57 -9.72 -3.39
CA SER A 50 -1.31 -8.64 -2.46
C SER A 50 -2.60 -8.13 -1.86
N GLY A 51 -2.55 -7.74 -0.60
CA GLY A 51 -3.70 -7.21 0.09
C GLY A 51 -3.28 -6.34 1.25
N GLY A 52 -4.11 -5.36 1.59
CA GLY A 52 -3.84 -4.50 2.72
C GLY A 52 -4.87 -3.42 2.93
N LEU A 53 -4.58 -2.61 3.94
CA LEU A 53 -5.43 -1.55 4.43
C LEU A 53 -4.60 -0.30 4.72
N GLY A 54 -5.23 0.84 4.54
CA GLY A 54 -4.61 2.14 4.60
C GLY A 54 -5.44 3.15 5.35
N GLY A 55 -4.77 4.01 6.11
CA GLY A 55 -5.37 5.15 6.79
C GLY A 55 -4.93 6.45 6.14
N GLY A 56 -5.88 7.31 5.82
CA GLY A 56 -5.58 8.67 5.38
C GLY A 56 -4.96 9.48 6.51
N VAL A 57 -3.91 10.23 6.19
CA VAL A 57 -3.19 11.12 7.11
C VAL A 57 -3.25 12.56 6.63
N ALA A 58 -2.90 13.50 7.51
CA ALA A 58 -2.99 14.94 7.27
C ALA A 58 -4.41 15.39 6.83
N SER A 59 -4.55 15.88 5.60
CA SER A 59 -5.81 16.35 5.01
C SER A 59 -6.84 15.27 4.76
N ASP A 60 -6.45 13.99 4.81
CA ASP A 60 -7.33 12.85 4.55
C ASP A 60 -7.59 12.02 5.81
N ARG A 61 -7.38 12.61 7.00
CA ARG A 61 -7.69 11.97 8.29
C ARG A 61 -9.12 11.42 8.30
N GLY A 62 -9.26 10.15 8.66
CA GLY A 62 -10.54 9.44 8.70
C GLY A 62 -10.89 8.70 7.41
N ALA A 63 -10.14 8.89 6.31
CA ALA A 63 -10.28 8.04 5.13
C ALA A 63 -9.68 6.66 5.41
N VAL A 64 -10.37 5.62 4.94
CA VAL A 64 -9.88 4.25 4.95
C VAL A 64 -9.75 3.78 3.51
N ARG A 65 -8.64 3.13 3.21
CA ARG A 65 -8.37 2.50 1.93
C ARG A 65 -8.22 1.00 2.15
N VAL A 66 -8.79 0.22 1.25
CA VAL A 66 -8.54 -1.21 1.14
C VAL A 66 -8.01 -1.46 -0.26
N PHE A 67 -7.00 -2.30 -0.37
CA PHE A 67 -6.45 -2.69 -1.66
C PHE A 67 -6.27 -4.20 -1.73
N ILE A 68 -6.52 -4.73 -2.92
CA ILE A 68 -6.28 -6.11 -3.30
C ILE A 68 -5.65 -6.04 -4.69
N GLY A 69 -4.57 -6.77 -4.89
CA GLY A 69 -3.86 -6.80 -6.15
C GLY A 69 -3.43 -8.21 -6.50
N LEU A 70 -3.52 -8.54 -7.79
CA LEU A 70 -2.93 -9.72 -8.37
C LEU A 70 -1.83 -9.24 -9.33
N LYS A 71 -0.64 -9.81 -9.22
CA LYS A 71 0.51 -9.51 -10.07
C LYS A 71 1.01 -10.78 -10.73
#